data_AF-A0A957X0L2-F1
#
_entry.id   AF-A0A957X0L2-F1
#
_cell.length_a   1.000
_cell.length_b   1.000
_cell.length_c   1.000
_cell.angle_alpha   90.00
_cell.angle_beta   90.00
_cell.angle_gamma   90.00
#
_symmetry.space_group_name_H-M   'P 1'
#
loop_
_entity.id
_entity.type
_entity.pdbx_description
1 polymer ?
#
loop_
_entity_poly.entity_id
_entity_poly.type
_entity_poly.pdbx_seq_one_letter_code
_entity_poly.pdbx_strand_id
1 'polypeptide(L)'
;MTLAFPLCVRYITKLLATGITPNTLRQIYLMGGVMVVLVLVRTFSDMFVGYQGHVMGTLMERDMRNELFAHYQKLSFGFYDEQKTGQLMTRLTNDSFNMAELYHHGPEDVVISTLHFVGAFIILSMINWPLALIVFLVLPFMAVHAVYFNRQMKRTLRRSRDRIGDINAQVEDSLAGIRVVQSFTNETVERAKFAHTNEEFVASRRADIRSEVL
;
A
#
# COMPACT_ATOMS: atom_id res chain seq x y z
N MET A 1 -8.56 -18.67 -10.29
CA MET A 1 -7.74 -19.05 -11.48
C MET A 1 -6.29 -19.29 -11.17
N THR A 2 -5.64 -18.43 -10.39
CA THR A 2 -4.30 -18.63 -9.81
C THR A 2 -4.11 -20.01 -9.17
N LEU A 3 -5.16 -20.55 -8.53
CA LEU A 3 -5.18 -21.91 -7.98
C LEU A 3 -5.52 -23.02 -9.00
N ALA A 4 -6.23 -22.69 -10.07
CA ALA A 4 -6.59 -23.65 -11.12
C ALA A 4 -5.40 -23.94 -12.06
N PHE A 5 -4.57 -22.94 -12.32
CA PHE A 5 -3.36 -23.06 -13.15
C PHE A 5 -2.41 -24.19 -12.70
N PRO A 6 -1.94 -24.28 -11.44
CA PRO A 6 -1.06 -25.35 -11.01
C PRO A 6 -1.73 -26.73 -11.06
N LEU A 7 -3.05 -26.81 -10.86
CA LEU A 7 -3.80 -28.07 -11.02
C LEU A 7 -3.85 -28.52 -12.48
N CYS A 8 -4.09 -27.59 -13.42
CA CYS A 8 -4.09 -27.87 -14.86
C CYS A 8 -2.70 -28.29 -15.36
N VAL A 9 -1.65 -27.57 -14.95
CA VAL A 9 -0.26 -27.92 -15.28
C VAL A 9 0.07 -29.31 -14.73
N ARG A 10 -0.24 -29.59 -13.46
CA ARG A 10 -0.04 -30.92 -12.86
C ARG A 10 -0.79 -32.02 -13.62
N TYR A 11 -2.03 -31.77 -14.01
CA TYR A 11 -2.82 -32.74 -14.77
C TYR A 11 -2.17 -33.06 -16.11
N ILE A 12 -1.73 -32.04 -16.85
CA ILE A 12 -1.01 -32.19 -18.12
C ILE A 12 0.31 -32.95 -17.89
N THR A 13 1.12 -32.59 -16.88
CA THR A 13 2.38 -33.28 -16.57
C THR A 13 2.14 -34.75 -16.22
N LYS A 14 1.10 -35.07 -15.45
CA LYS A 14 0.76 -36.46 -15.10
C LYS A 14 0.35 -37.27 -16.34
N LEU A 15 -0.40 -36.65 -17.25
CA LEU A 15 -0.84 -37.27 -18.50
C LEU A 15 0.34 -37.59 -19.43
N LEU A 16 1.30 -36.66 -19.54
CA LEU A 16 2.55 -36.91 -20.30
C LEU A 16 3.41 -38.00 -19.64
N ALA A 17 3.47 -38.04 -18.30
CA ALA A 17 4.26 -39.04 -17.57
C ALA A 17 3.71 -40.47 -17.68
N THR A 18 2.40 -40.64 -17.93
CA THR A 18 1.76 -41.96 -18.12
C THR A 18 1.87 -42.51 -19.55
N GLY A 19 2.47 -41.77 -20.49
CA GLY A 19 2.71 -42.19 -21.88
C GLY A 19 1.72 -41.59 -22.89
N ILE A 20 2.21 -41.29 -24.10
CA ILE A 20 1.45 -40.62 -25.16
C ILE A 20 0.53 -41.64 -25.87
N THR A 21 -0.73 -41.70 -25.44
CA THR A 21 -1.80 -42.39 -26.17
C THR A 21 -2.37 -41.49 -27.28
N PRO A 22 -3.04 -42.03 -28.32
CA PRO A 22 -3.65 -41.22 -29.39
C PRO A 22 -4.68 -40.18 -28.88
N ASN A 23 -5.27 -40.41 -27.70
CA ASN A 23 -6.25 -39.52 -27.09
C ASN A 23 -5.63 -38.38 -26.26
N THR A 24 -4.31 -38.39 -26.05
CA THR A 24 -3.56 -37.42 -25.24
C THR A 24 -3.64 -36.01 -25.83
N LEU A 25 -3.46 -35.89 -27.15
CA LEU A 25 -3.54 -34.60 -27.86
C LEU A 25 -4.94 -33.96 -27.70
N ARG A 26 -6.00 -34.75 -27.83
CA ARG A 26 -7.38 -34.28 -27.63
C ARG A 26 -7.62 -33.78 -26.21
N GLN A 27 -7.12 -34.49 -25.20
CA GLN A 27 -7.25 -34.07 -23.80
C GLN A 27 -6.46 -32.79 -23.49
N ILE A 28 -5.29 -32.62 -24.09
CA ILE A 28 -4.49 -31.38 -23.97
C ILE A 28 -5.24 -30.21 -24.61
N TYR A 29 -5.77 -30.35 -25.83
CA TYR A 29 -6.54 -29.29 -26.47
C TYR A 29 -7.83 -28.95 -25.71
N LEU A 30 -8.52 -29.94 -25.15
CA LEU A 30 -9.72 -29.72 -24.35
C LEU A 30 -9.39 -28.96 -23.06
N MET A 31 -8.34 -29.36 -22.34
CA MET A 31 -7.90 -28.67 -21.13
C MET A 31 -7.39 -27.24 -21.44
N GLY A 32 -6.70 -27.06 -22.56
CA GLY A 32 -6.31 -25.75 -23.08
C GLY A 32 -7.51 -24.86 -23.38
N GLY A 33 -8.54 -25.41 -24.03
CA GLY A 33 -9.80 -24.71 -24.28
C GLY A 33 -10.53 -24.31 -22.99
N VAL A 34 -10.62 -25.22 -22.02
CA VAL A 34 -11.19 -24.92 -20.69
C VAL A 34 -10.42 -23.80 -19.99
N MET A 35 -9.09 -23.83 -20.06
CA MET A 35 -8.25 -22.76 -19.50
C MET A 35 -8.52 -21.40 -20.14
N VAL A 36 -8.63 -21.34 -21.48
CA VAL A 36 -8.96 -20.08 -22.18
C VAL A 36 -10.33 -19.57 -21.77
N VAL A 37 -11.36 -20.43 -21.72
CA VAL A 37 -12.71 -20.04 -21.29
C VAL A 37 -12.69 -19.52 -19.85
N LEU A 38 -12.00 -20.20 -18.95
CA LEU A 38 -11.89 -19.75 -17.56
C LEU A 38 -11.13 -18.41 -17.45
N VAL A 39 -10.14 -18.15 -18.30
CA VAL A 39 -9.43 -16.85 -18.33
C VAL A 39 -10.38 -15.75 -18.79
N LEU A 40 -11.16 -16.00 -19.84
CA LEU A 40 -12.14 -15.03 -20.35
C LEU A 40 -13.22 -14.72 -19.30
N VAL A 41 -13.80 -15.75 -18.67
CA VAL A 41 -14.80 -15.59 -17.60
C VAL A 41 -14.23 -14.80 -16.44
N ARG A 42 -12.97 -15.08 -16.06
CA ARG A 42 -12.30 -14.33 -15.01
C ARG A 42 -12.11 -12.87 -15.40
N THR A 43 -11.53 -12.58 -16.54
CA THR A 43 -11.27 -11.19 -16.97
C THR A 43 -12.57 -10.39 -16.99
N PHE A 44 -13.66 -11.00 -17.45
CA PHE A 44 -14.98 -10.37 -17.42
C PHE A 44 -15.50 -10.14 -16.00
N SER A 45 -15.32 -11.12 -15.11
CA SER A 45 -15.72 -11.03 -13.70
C SER A 45 -14.92 -9.96 -12.95
N ASP A 46 -13.60 -9.95 -13.11
CA ASP A 46 -12.68 -8.97 -12.51
C ASP A 46 -13.04 -7.55 -13.01
N MET A 47 -13.35 -7.39 -14.31
CA MET A 47 -13.83 -6.13 -14.88
C MET A 47 -15.18 -5.69 -14.29
N PHE A 48 -16.12 -6.63 -14.15
CA PHE A 48 -17.44 -6.33 -13.58
C PHE A 48 -17.35 -5.92 -12.11
N VAL A 49 -16.61 -6.69 -11.30
CA VAL A 49 -16.41 -6.40 -9.87
C VAL A 49 -15.68 -5.07 -9.70
N GLY A 50 -14.60 -4.82 -10.46
CA GLY A 50 -13.87 -3.55 -10.39
C GLY A 50 -14.74 -2.34 -10.75
N TYR A 51 -15.58 -2.46 -11.79
CA TYR A 51 -16.51 -1.39 -12.16
C TYR A 51 -17.54 -1.12 -11.06
N GLN A 52 -18.21 -2.17 -10.55
CA GLN A 52 -19.19 -2.03 -9.48
C GLN A 52 -18.55 -1.52 -8.18
N GLY A 53 -17.34 -1.96 -7.86
CA GLY A 53 -16.56 -1.52 -6.71
C GLY A 53 -16.28 -0.02 -6.73
N HIS A 54 -15.84 0.53 -7.86
CA HIS A 54 -15.59 1.97 -7.98
C HIS A 54 -16.87 2.81 -7.97
N VAL A 55 -17.95 2.32 -8.60
CA VAL A 55 -19.26 2.99 -8.51
C VAL A 55 -19.74 3.03 -7.07
N MET A 56 -19.65 1.90 -6.35
CA MET A 56 -19.97 1.84 -4.93
C MET A 56 -19.10 2.79 -4.10
N GLY A 57 -17.78 2.80 -4.33
CA GLY A 57 -16.84 3.71 -3.66
C GLY A 57 -17.22 5.18 -3.85
N THR A 58 -17.62 5.57 -5.06
CA THR A 58 -18.08 6.93 -5.36
C THR A 58 -19.36 7.29 -4.60
N LEU A 59 -20.30 6.34 -4.46
CA LEU A 59 -21.52 6.53 -3.68
C LEU A 59 -21.23 6.67 -2.18
N MET A 60 -20.31 5.85 -1.65
CA MET A 60 -19.86 5.95 -0.26
C MET A 60 -19.21 7.31 0.02
N GLU A 61 -18.32 7.77 -0.87
CA GLU A 61 -17.67 9.09 -0.77
C GLU A 61 -18.70 10.22 -0.73
N ARG A 62 -19.72 10.16 -1.60
CA ARG A 62 -20.82 11.13 -1.63
C ARG A 62 -21.56 11.17 -0.28
N ASP A 63 -21.93 10.01 0.25
CA ASP A 63 -22.73 9.92 1.47
C ASP A 63 -21.92 10.40 2.69
N MET A 64 -20.65 10.01 2.78
CA MET A 64 -19.72 10.51 3.81
C MET A 64 -19.57 12.03 3.74
N ARG A 65 -19.42 12.60 2.54
CA ARG A 65 -19.31 14.06 2.36
C ARG A 65 -20.57 14.80 2.80
N ASN A 66 -21.74 14.27 2.47
CA ASN A 66 -23.00 14.85 2.90
C ASN A 66 -23.14 14.83 4.43
N GLU A 67 -22.79 13.72 5.07
CA GLU A 67 -22.87 13.57 6.52
C GLU A 67 -21.87 14.49 7.25
N LEU A 68 -20.62 14.53 6.80
CA LEU A 68 -19.59 15.43 7.35
C LEU A 68 -19.99 16.90 7.19
N PHE A 69 -20.50 17.28 6.02
CA PHE A 69 -20.93 18.66 5.79
C PHE A 69 -22.13 19.04 6.68
N ALA A 70 -23.13 18.16 6.80
CA ALA A 70 -24.27 18.38 7.68
C ALA A 70 -23.86 18.44 9.16
N HIS A 71 -22.85 17.68 9.56
CA HIS A 71 -22.28 17.75 10.90
C HIS A 71 -21.52 19.06 11.14
N TYR A 72 -20.70 19.50 10.18
CA TYR A 72 -19.98 20.76 10.28
C TYR A 72 -20.91 21.95 10.49
N GLN A 73 -22.05 22.01 9.80
CA GLN A 73 -23.03 23.09 9.99
C GLN A 73 -23.61 23.19 11.42
N LYS A 74 -23.51 22.14 12.23
CA LYS A 74 -24.04 22.10 13.61
C LYS A 74 -22.99 22.43 14.68
N LEU A 75 -21.73 22.60 14.30
CA LEU A 75 -20.64 22.90 15.24
C LEU A 75 -20.69 24.34 15.74
N SER A 76 -20.28 24.55 16.99
CA SER A 76 -20.25 25.87 17.63
C SER A 76 -19.18 26.78 17.03
N PHE A 77 -19.37 28.10 17.12
CA PHE A 77 -18.37 29.08 16.67
C PHE A 77 -16.98 28.89 17.28
N GLY A 78 -16.88 28.54 18.58
CA GLY A 78 -15.57 28.27 19.22
C GLY A 78 -14.79 27.11 18.59
N PHE A 79 -15.46 26.15 17.95
CA PHE A 79 -14.76 25.09 17.19
C PHE A 79 -14.06 25.66 15.95
N TYR A 80 -14.68 26.64 15.28
CA TYR A 80 -14.13 27.30 14.11
C TYR A 80 -13.05 28.32 14.45
N ASP A 81 -13.04 28.85 15.68
CA ASP A 81 -11.97 29.71 16.18
C ASP A 81 -10.67 28.91 16.45
N GLU A 82 -10.79 27.64 16.81
CA GLU A 82 -9.65 26.73 17.06
C GLU A 82 -9.17 25.95 15.83
N GLN A 83 -10.06 25.70 14.85
CA GLN A 83 -9.76 24.86 13.68
C GLN A 83 -9.68 25.67 12.38
N LYS A 84 -8.62 25.44 11.61
CA LYS A 84 -8.46 26.06 10.28
C LYS A 84 -9.50 25.49 9.30
N THR A 85 -10.32 26.35 8.69
CA THR A 85 -11.31 25.97 7.66
C THR A 85 -10.70 25.15 6.51
N GLY A 86 -9.46 25.44 6.11
CA GLY A 86 -8.75 24.64 5.11
C GLY A 86 -8.55 23.18 5.52
N GLN A 87 -8.31 22.90 6.80
CA GLN A 87 -8.17 21.53 7.30
C GLN A 87 -9.50 20.77 7.25
N LEU A 88 -10.61 21.44 7.55
CA LEU A 88 -11.96 20.85 7.43
C LEU A 88 -12.30 20.51 5.98
N MET A 89 -11.91 21.38 5.03
CA MET A 89 -12.05 21.12 3.59
C MET A 89 -11.22 19.91 3.14
N THR A 90 -9.95 19.81 3.57
CA THR A 90 -9.11 18.66 3.25
C THR A 90 -9.68 17.35 3.80
N ARG A 91 -10.23 17.35 5.02
CA ARG A 91 -10.90 16.17 5.59
C ARG A 91 -12.14 15.78 4.77
N LEU A 92 -12.92 16.77 4.36
CA LEU A 92 -14.12 16.55 3.56
C LEU A 92 -13.79 16.01 2.16
N THR A 93 -12.66 16.38 1.57
CA THR A 93 -12.30 15.93 0.21
C THR A 93 -11.39 14.72 0.20
N ASN A 94 -10.20 14.84 0.78
CA ASN A 94 -9.12 13.86 0.66
C ASN A 94 -9.33 12.70 1.63
N ASP A 95 -9.66 12.99 2.89
CA ASP A 95 -9.83 11.92 3.87
C ASP A 95 -11.08 11.07 3.56
N SER A 96 -12.17 11.70 3.10
CA SER A 96 -13.37 10.97 2.65
C SER A 96 -13.07 10.07 1.45
N PHE A 97 -12.28 10.55 0.48
CA PHE A 97 -11.87 9.78 -0.69
C PHE A 97 -11.01 8.58 -0.27
N ASN A 98 -9.97 8.81 0.53
CA ASN A 98 -9.08 7.75 1.02
C ASN A 98 -9.84 6.68 1.80
N MET A 99 -10.84 7.08 2.61
CA MET A 99 -11.70 6.14 3.32
C MET A 99 -12.58 5.34 2.35
N ALA A 100 -13.25 6.00 1.40
CA ALA A 100 -14.07 5.32 0.41
C ALA A 100 -13.24 4.33 -0.41
N GLU A 101 -12.02 4.69 -0.81
CA GLU A 101 -11.06 3.83 -1.49
C GLU A 101 -10.72 2.58 -0.67
N LEU A 102 -10.37 2.78 0.61
CA LEU A 102 -10.08 1.69 1.53
C LEU A 102 -11.29 0.74 1.73
N TYR A 103 -12.51 1.27 1.81
CA TYR A 103 -13.68 0.45 2.11
C TYR A 103 -14.15 -0.41 0.93
N HIS A 104 -13.93 0.02 -0.32
CA HIS A 104 -14.31 -0.82 -1.46
C HIS A 104 -13.20 -1.79 -1.87
N HIS A 105 -11.91 -1.40 -1.80
CA HIS A 105 -10.81 -2.32 -2.11
C HIS A 105 -10.41 -3.22 -0.93
N GLY A 106 -10.38 -2.69 0.29
CA GLY A 106 -9.85 -3.39 1.46
C GLY A 106 -10.51 -4.74 1.74
N PRO A 107 -11.85 -4.83 1.83
CA PRO A 107 -12.53 -6.10 2.05
C PRO A 107 -12.30 -7.10 0.91
N GLU A 108 -12.35 -6.64 -0.33
CA GLU A 108 -12.10 -7.46 -1.53
C GLU A 108 -10.69 -8.07 -1.47
N ASP A 109 -9.67 -7.24 -1.24
CA ASP A 109 -8.27 -7.65 -1.19
C ASP A 109 -8.01 -8.65 -0.06
N VAL A 110 -8.57 -8.43 1.13
CA VAL A 110 -8.41 -9.32 2.28
C VAL A 110 -9.03 -10.69 2.00
N VAL A 111 -10.24 -10.71 1.44
CA VAL A 111 -10.95 -11.97 1.12
C VAL A 111 -10.20 -12.75 0.04
N ILE A 112 -9.85 -12.08 -1.07
CA ILE A 112 -9.14 -12.71 -2.19
C ILE A 112 -7.76 -13.23 -1.75
N SER A 113 -7.00 -12.41 -1.01
CA SER A 113 -5.65 -12.79 -0.55
C SER A 113 -5.71 -13.96 0.43
N THR A 114 -6.67 -13.96 1.37
CA THR A 114 -6.86 -15.07 2.32
C THR A 114 -7.25 -16.34 1.58
N LEU A 115 -8.19 -16.26 0.64
CA LEU A 115 -8.62 -17.41 -0.15
C LEU A 115 -7.48 -17.98 -1.00
N HIS A 116 -6.67 -17.13 -1.63
CA HIS A 116 -5.49 -17.56 -2.37
C HIS A 116 -4.45 -18.22 -1.47
N PHE A 117 -4.17 -17.63 -0.32
CA PHE A 117 -3.20 -18.16 0.63
C PHE A 117 -3.60 -19.54 1.15
N VAL A 118 -4.83 -19.66 1.68
CA VAL A 118 -5.37 -20.92 2.21
C VAL A 118 -5.55 -21.95 1.09
N GLY A 119 -6.09 -21.54 -0.05
CA GLY A 119 -6.28 -22.43 -1.20
C GLY A 119 -4.96 -22.98 -1.74
N ALA A 120 -3.92 -22.14 -1.83
CA ALA A 120 -2.59 -22.56 -2.25
C ALA A 120 -1.98 -23.55 -1.25
N PHE A 121 -2.11 -23.28 0.05
CA PHE A 121 -1.65 -24.19 1.10
C PHE A 121 -2.30 -25.56 0.99
N ILE A 122 -3.63 -25.63 0.86
CA ILE A 122 -4.38 -26.88 0.76
C ILE A 122 -3.96 -27.65 -0.50
N ILE A 123 -3.91 -26.99 -1.65
CA ILE A 123 -3.51 -27.63 -2.91
C ILE A 123 -2.09 -28.19 -2.82
N LEU A 124 -1.13 -27.41 -2.31
CA LEU A 124 0.26 -27.84 -2.19
C LEU A 124 0.41 -29.01 -1.20
N SER A 125 -0.31 -28.95 -0.07
CA SER A 125 -0.36 -29.99 0.95
C SER A 125 -0.93 -31.31 0.41
N MET A 126 -1.96 -31.24 -0.44
CA MET A 126 -2.53 -32.42 -1.13
C MET A 126 -1.60 -33.00 -2.21
N ILE A 127 -0.67 -32.21 -2.75
CA ILE A 127 0.32 -32.67 -3.73
C ILE A 127 1.47 -33.38 -3.02
N ASN A 128 2.13 -32.68 -2.08
CA ASN A 128 3.29 -33.17 -1.35
C ASN A 128 3.39 -32.44 0.00
N TRP A 129 2.97 -33.12 1.05
CA TRP A 129 2.95 -32.58 2.42
C TRP A 129 4.35 -32.14 2.93
N PRO A 130 5.43 -32.94 2.81
CA PRO A 130 6.77 -32.50 3.16
C PRO A 130 7.21 -31.21 2.47
N LEU A 131 6.96 -31.10 1.16
CA LEU A 131 7.37 -29.93 0.38
C LEU A 131 6.57 -28.68 0.77
N ALA A 132 5.27 -28.83 1.01
CA ALA A 132 4.40 -27.74 1.45
C ALA A 132 4.87 -27.15 2.80
N LEU A 133 5.24 -28.02 3.74
CA LEU A 133 5.68 -27.61 5.07
C LEU A 133 7.01 -26.85 5.03
N ILE A 134 7.97 -27.29 4.19
CA ILE A 134 9.23 -26.56 3.98
C ILE A 134 8.97 -25.15 3.45
N VAL A 135 8.14 -25.01 2.41
CA VAL A 135 7.82 -23.70 1.82
C VAL A 135 7.12 -22.80 2.85
N PHE A 136 6.16 -23.34 3.58
CA PHE A 136 5.43 -22.57 4.59
C PHE A 136 6.27 -22.21 5.80
N LEU A 137 7.33 -22.96 6.11
CA LEU A 137 8.29 -22.63 7.17
C LEU A 137 9.16 -21.41 6.80
N VAL A 138 9.41 -21.18 5.51
CA VAL A 138 10.17 -20.01 5.03
C VAL A 138 9.35 -18.72 5.16
N LEU A 139 8.02 -18.79 5.02
CA LEU A 139 7.12 -17.64 5.11
C LEU A 139 7.19 -16.86 6.43
N PRO A 140 7.11 -17.47 7.63
CA PRO A 140 7.23 -16.74 8.88
C PRO A 140 8.62 -16.13 9.06
N PHE A 141 9.68 -16.79 8.57
CA PHE A 141 11.03 -16.22 8.57
C PHE A 141 11.10 -14.94 7.73
N MET A 142 10.58 -14.99 6.49
CA MET A 142 10.44 -13.80 5.64
C MET A 142 9.58 -12.72 6.29
N ALA A 143 8.45 -13.09 6.91
CA ALA A 143 7.55 -12.14 7.57
C ALA A 143 8.24 -11.43 8.75
N VAL A 144 8.99 -12.16 9.59
CA VAL A 144 9.75 -11.58 10.70
C VAL A 144 10.78 -10.58 10.19
N HIS A 145 11.56 -10.96 9.17
CA HIS A 145 12.52 -10.05 8.54
C HIS A 145 11.82 -8.81 7.95
N ALA A 146 10.76 -9.00 7.18
CA ALA A 146 9.99 -7.92 6.60
C ALA A 146 9.47 -6.95 7.68
N VAL A 147 8.89 -7.47 8.77
CA VAL A 147 8.38 -6.62 9.88
C VAL A 147 9.52 -5.89 10.59
N TYR A 148 10.65 -6.55 10.82
CA TYR A 148 11.82 -5.94 11.44
C TYR A 148 12.35 -4.77 10.60
N PHE A 149 12.60 -4.99 9.30
CA PHE A 149 13.10 -3.97 8.39
C PHE A 149 12.08 -2.84 8.17
N ASN A 150 10.79 -3.17 8.05
CA ASN A 150 9.74 -2.16 7.88
C ASN A 150 9.61 -1.26 9.13
N ARG A 151 9.77 -1.82 10.34
CA ARG A 151 9.84 -1.02 11.58
C ARG A 151 11.06 -0.11 11.62
N GLN A 152 12.22 -0.61 11.20
CA GLN A 152 13.44 0.18 11.13
C GLN A 152 13.28 1.33 10.12
N MET A 153 12.83 1.03 8.90
CA MET A 153 12.56 1.99 7.84
C MET A 153 11.59 3.09 8.31
N LYS A 154 10.46 2.72 8.94
CA LYS A 154 9.49 3.70 9.47
C LYS A 154 10.09 4.66 10.50
N ARG A 155 10.95 4.17 11.41
CA ARG A 155 11.63 5.01 12.40
C ARG A 155 12.58 6.00 11.74
N THR A 156 13.33 5.52 10.76
CA THR A 156 14.31 6.30 10.01
C THR A 156 13.64 7.39 9.16
N LEU A 157 12.59 7.03 8.40
CA LEU A 157 11.77 7.99 7.67
C LEU A 157 11.12 9.04 8.56
N ARG A 158 10.69 8.68 9.77
CA ARG A 158 10.15 9.64 10.73
C ARG A 158 11.21 10.65 11.16
N ARG A 159 12.41 10.21 11.50
CA ARG A 159 13.53 11.12 11.82
C ARG A 159 13.87 12.05 10.65
N SER A 160 13.89 11.52 9.43
CA SER A 160 14.13 12.30 8.21
C SER A 160 13.08 13.41 8.03
N ARG A 161 11.79 13.10 8.29
CA ARG A 161 10.70 14.07 8.28
C ARG A 161 10.82 15.12 9.39
N ASP A 162 11.17 14.71 10.60
CA ASP A 162 11.37 15.62 11.73
C ASP A 162 12.49 16.64 11.42
N ARG A 163 13.62 16.18 10.84
CA ARG A 163 14.72 17.07 10.42
C ARG A 163 14.34 18.06 9.31
N ILE A 164 13.52 17.64 8.36
CA ILE A 164 12.98 18.57 7.34
C ILE A 164 12.07 19.61 8.02
N GLY A 165 11.31 19.21 9.04
CA GLY A 165 10.52 20.11 9.87
C GLY A 165 11.37 21.18 10.56
N ASP A 166 12.48 20.79 11.19
CA ASP A 166 13.43 21.71 11.83
C ASP A 166 13.99 22.74 10.84
N ILE A 167 14.40 22.30 9.64
CA ILE A 167 14.89 23.18 8.57
C ILE A 167 13.79 24.18 8.16
N ASN A 168 12.56 23.71 7.94
CA ASN A 168 11.47 24.58 7.52
C ASN A 168 11.13 25.62 8.58
N ALA A 169 11.06 25.21 9.86
CA ALA A 169 10.80 26.13 10.98
C ALA A 169 11.89 27.20 11.08
N GLN A 170 13.17 26.81 10.96
CA GLN A 170 14.27 27.76 10.97
C GLN A 170 14.18 28.75 9.80
N VAL A 171 13.91 28.27 8.59
CA VAL A 171 13.76 29.13 7.41
C VAL A 171 12.58 30.09 7.59
N GLU A 172 11.46 29.61 8.13
CA GLU A 172 10.30 30.45 8.44
C GLU A 172 10.64 31.55 9.44
N ASP A 173 11.32 31.22 10.54
CA ASP A 173 11.77 32.20 11.55
C ASP A 173 12.73 33.24 10.96
N SER A 174 13.75 32.80 10.20
CA SER A 174 14.72 33.71 9.58
C SER A 174 14.06 34.64 8.54
N LEU A 175 13.08 34.14 7.77
CA LEU A 175 12.37 34.92 6.76
C LEU A 175 11.32 35.86 7.38
N ALA A 176 10.57 35.41 8.39
CA ALA A 176 9.64 36.25 9.14
C ALA A 176 10.37 37.40 9.86
N GLY A 177 11.56 37.11 10.39
CA GLY A 177 12.44 38.07 11.07
C GLY A 177 13.42 38.81 10.15
N ILE A 178 13.30 38.73 8.82
CA ILE A 178 14.36 39.16 7.89
C ILE A 178 14.80 40.61 8.08
N ARG A 179 13.86 41.51 8.42
CA ARG A 179 14.18 42.93 8.70
C ARG A 179 15.09 43.08 9.90
N VAL A 180 14.89 42.28 10.95
CA VAL A 180 15.73 42.28 12.15
C VAL A 180 17.10 41.73 11.80
N VAL A 181 17.18 40.59 11.10
CA VAL A 181 18.44 39.98 10.67
C VAL A 181 19.29 40.98 9.87
N GLN A 182 18.71 41.67 8.90
CA GLN A 182 19.42 42.68 8.09
C GLN A 182 19.79 43.93 8.87
N SER A 183 18.92 44.41 9.77
CA SER A 183 19.19 45.60 10.58
C SER A 183 20.40 45.46 11.52
N PHE A 184 20.70 44.23 11.93
CA PHE A 184 21.87 43.91 12.76
C PHE A 184 23.02 43.28 11.95
N THR A 185 22.91 43.19 10.62
CA THR A 185 23.91 42.58 9.73
C THR A 185 24.29 41.15 10.17
N ASN A 186 23.29 40.37 10.59
CA ASN A 186 23.43 39.02 11.13
C ASN A 186 23.24 37.91 10.07
N GLU A 187 23.30 38.22 8.77
CA GLU A 187 23.06 37.25 7.70
C GLU A 187 24.06 36.10 7.73
N THR A 188 25.32 36.37 8.12
CA THR A 188 26.36 35.34 8.26
C THR A 188 26.07 34.38 9.41
N VAL A 189 25.50 34.87 10.51
CA VAL A 189 25.10 34.06 11.67
C VAL A 189 23.95 33.13 11.29
N GLU A 190 22.91 33.66 10.64
CA GLU A 190 21.79 32.83 10.18
C GLU A 190 22.21 31.80 9.13
N ARG A 191 23.12 32.18 8.22
CA ARG A 191 23.72 31.24 7.25
C ARG A 191 24.51 30.12 7.93
N ALA A 192 25.26 30.42 8.99
CA ALA A 192 26.00 29.42 9.76
C ALA A 192 25.05 28.47 10.50
N LYS A 193 23.98 28.99 11.12
CA LYS A 193 22.95 28.16 11.75
C LYS A 193 22.26 27.25 10.73
N PHE A 194 21.89 27.77 9.55
CA PHE A 194 21.27 26.96 8.50
C PHE A 194 22.21 25.86 8.00
N ALA A 195 23.50 26.17 7.82
CA ALA A 195 24.51 25.19 7.42
C ALA A 195 24.60 24.03 8.43
N HIS A 196 24.57 24.34 9.74
CA HIS A 196 24.57 23.32 10.79
C HIS A 196 23.35 22.39 10.72
N THR A 197 22.13 22.95 10.67
CA THR A 197 20.90 22.15 10.55
C THR A 197 20.87 21.31 9.27
N ASN A 198 21.41 21.84 8.17
CA ASN A 198 21.51 21.13 6.90
C ASN A 198 22.53 19.98 6.96
N GLU A 199 23.64 20.13 7.70
CA GLU A 199 24.58 19.04 7.97
C GLU A 199 23.92 17.92 8.80
N GLU A 200 23.12 18.27 9.81
CA GLU A 200 22.35 17.28 10.58
C GLU A 200 21.37 16.49 9.70
N PHE A 201 20.72 17.15 8.75
CA PHE A 201 19.85 16.50 7.76
C PHE A 201 20.62 15.55 6.83
N VAL A 202 21.81 15.94 6.37
CA VAL A 202 22.67 15.05 5.58
C VAL A 202 23.11 13.84 6.39
N ALA A 203 23.44 14.03 7.68
CA ALA A 203 23.79 12.94 8.58
C ALA A 203 22.61 11.97 8.79
N SER A 204 21.38 12.46 8.96
CA SER A 204 20.20 11.60 9.03
C SER A 204 19.96 10.87 7.70
N ARG A 205 20.05 11.56 6.56
CA ARG A 205 19.88 10.95 5.23
C ARG A 205 20.92 9.86 4.92
N ARG A 206 22.15 10.00 5.39
CA ARG A 206 23.16 8.93 5.28
C ARG A 206 22.80 7.71 6.11
N ALA A 207 22.22 7.89 7.29
CA ALA A 207 21.69 6.79 8.09
C ALA A 207 20.49 6.13 7.41
N ASP A 208 19.63 6.91 6.73
CA ASP A 208 18.53 6.41 5.90
C ASP A 208 19.02 5.46 4.82
N ILE A 209 19.95 5.93 3.98
CA ILE A 209 20.51 5.14 2.86
C ILE A 209 21.22 3.87 3.38
N ARG A 210 21.94 3.96 4.50
CA ARG A 210 22.59 2.77 5.10
C ARG A 210 21.56 1.71 5.52
N SER A 211 20.39 2.12 5.99
CA SER A 211 19.32 1.19 6.38
C SER A 211 18.56 0.56 5.20
N GLU A 212 18.75 1.09 4.00
CA GLU A 212 18.12 0.60 2.76
C GLU A 212 19.01 -0.41 2.02
N VAL A 213 20.33 -0.36 2.27
CA VAL A 213 21.35 -1.24 1.65
C VAL A 213 21.63 -2.50 2.49
N LEU A 214 21.30 -2.51 3.78
CA LEU A 214 21.44 -3.64 4.72
C LEU A 214 20.12 -4.40 4.86
#